data_AF-A0A955UAN4-F1
#
_entry.id   AF-A0A955UAN4-F1
#
_cell.length_a   1.000
_cell.length_b   1.000
_cell.length_c   1.000
_cell.angle_alpha   90.00
_cell.angle_beta   90.00
_cell.angle_gamma   90.00
#
_symmetry.space_group_name_H-M   'P 1'
#
loop_
_entity.id
_entity.type
_entity.pdbx_description
1 polymer ?
#
loop_
_entity_poly.entity_id
_entity_poly.type
_entity_poly.pdbx_seq_one_letter_code
_entity_poly.pdbx_strand_id
1 'polypeptide(L)' 'MEGEKDILFVRRDKDGAVTLYIDEDWAAERGVDPSQLVKIEIPRELYANGTVQQLREYAATCLESLDNGTA' A
#
# COMPACT_ATOMS: atom_id res chain seq x y z
N MET A 1 22.69 -7.78 4.91
CA MET A 1 21.72 -6.87 5.55
C MET A 1 20.44 -7.08 4.80
N GLU A 2 19.57 -7.95 5.30
CA GLU A 2 18.23 -8.12 4.72
C GLU A 2 17.57 -6.76 4.77
N GLY A 3 17.30 -6.19 3.59
CA GLY A 3 16.75 -4.85 3.46
C GLY A 3 15.49 -4.77 4.30
N GLU A 4 15.52 -3.94 5.33
CA GLU A 4 14.39 -3.75 6.21
C GLU A 4 13.21 -3.30 5.33
N LYS A 5 12.10 -4.02 5.41
CA LYS A 5 10.87 -3.67 4.71
C LYS A 5 9.85 -3.26 5.73
N ASP A 6 9.19 -2.14 5.47
CA ASP A 6 8.07 -1.65 6.25
C ASP A 6 6.77 -2.12 5.62
N ILE A 7 5.75 -2.24 6.45
CA ILE A 7 4.43 -2.68 6.00
C ILE A 7 3.56 -1.45 5.79
N LEU A 8 2.91 -1.40 4.63
CA LEU A 8 1.94 -0.37 4.32
C LEU A 8 0.63 -1.02 3.90
N PHE A 9 -0.48 -0.46 4.39
CA PHE A 9 -1.80 -0.88 3.99
C PHE A 9 -2.26 0.04 2.87
N VAL A 10 -2.71 -0.54 1.77
CA VAL A 10 -3.08 0.24 0.59
C VAL A 10 -4.45 -0.18 0.10
N ARG A 11 -5.23 0.81 -0.33
CA ARG A 11 -6.53 0.60 -0.95
C ARG A 11 -6.51 1.18 -2.35
N ARG A 12 -7.00 0.41 -3.31
CA ARG A 12 -7.33 0.92 -4.63
C ARG A 12 -8.79 1.34 -4.64
N ASP A 13 -9.04 2.61 -4.95
CA ASP A 13 -10.38 3.10 -5.18
C ASP A 13 -10.87 2.72 -6.60
N LYS A 14 -12.18 2.77 -6.83
CA LYS A 14 -12.78 2.42 -8.14
C LYS A 14 -12.36 3.37 -9.25
N ASP A 15 -11.97 4.59 -8.90
CA ASP A 15 -11.40 5.59 -9.81
C ASP A 15 -9.94 5.27 -10.21
N GLY A 16 -9.31 4.27 -9.58
CA GLY A 16 -7.90 3.92 -9.77
C GLY A 16 -6.95 4.67 -8.84
N ALA A 17 -7.46 5.59 -8.01
CA ALA A 17 -6.69 6.27 -6.99
C ALA A 17 -6.19 5.27 -5.92
N VAL A 18 -4.91 5.41 -5.52
CA VAL A 18 -4.31 4.61 -4.44
C VAL A 18 -4.23 5.44 -3.17
N THR A 19 -4.83 4.93 -2.11
CA THR A 19 -4.76 5.52 -0.77
C THR A 19 -3.89 4.66 0.14
N LEU A 20 -3.02 5.31 0.89
CA LEU A 20 -2.06 4.68 1.80
C LEU A 20 -2.53 4.84 3.25
N TYR A 21 -2.42 3.78 4.03
CA TYR A 21 -2.80 3.68 5.43
C TYR A 21 -1.66 3.04 6.21
N ILE A 22 -1.39 3.57 7.41
CA ILE A 22 -0.35 3.06 8.31
C ILE A 22 -0.74 1.73 8.96
N ASP A 23 -2.03 1.54 9.21
CA ASP A 23 -2.61 0.35 9.83
C ASP A 23 -4.12 0.26 9.52
N GLU A 24 -4.69 -0.90 9.83
CA GLU A 24 -6.10 -1.23 9.59
C GLU A 24 -7.06 -0.45 10.51
N ASP A 25 -6.65 -0.15 11.74
CA ASP A 25 -7.46 0.55 12.74
C ASP A 25 -7.67 2.01 12.32
N TRP A 26 -6.58 2.66 11.90
CA TRP A 26 -6.61 4.03 11.38
C TRP A 26 -7.45 4.16 10.10
N ALA A 27 -7.46 3.12 9.27
CA ALA A 27 -8.32 3.06 8.09
C ALA A 27 -9.79 2.86 8.49
N ALA A 28 -10.08 1.96 9.43
CA ALA A 28 -11.42 1.69 9.93
C ALA A 28 -12.06 2.93 10.57
N GLU A 29 -11.29 3.69 11.36
CA GLU A 29 -11.71 4.99 11.94
C GLU A 29 -12.11 6.02 10.86
N ARG A 30 -11.59 5.88 9.63
CA ARG A 30 -11.96 6.71 8.47
C ARG A 30 -13.13 6.15 7.66
N GLY A 31 -13.77 5.09 8.13
CA GLY A 31 -14.85 4.40 7.44
C GLY A 31 -14.39 3.54 6.27
N VAL A 32 -13.13 3.08 6.29
CA VAL A 32 -12.57 2.17 5.28
C VAL A 32 -12.65 0.76 5.81
N ASP A 33 -13.28 -0.14 5.05
CA ASP A 33 -13.30 -1.56 5.38
C ASP A 33 -11.87 -2.15 5.35
N PRO A 34 -11.36 -2.69 6.49
CA PRO A 34 -10.03 -3.26 6.54
C PRO A 34 -9.88 -4.48 5.62
N SER A 35 -10.98 -5.20 5.33
CA SER A 35 -11.00 -6.27 4.35
C SER A 35 -10.75 -5.81 2.91
N GLN A 36 -10.86 -4.50 2.61
CA GLN A 36 -10.49 -3.93 1.31
C GLN A 36 -9.04 -3.43 1.27
N LEU A 37 -8.34 -3.45 2.40
CA LEU A 37 -6.93 -3.06 2.46
C LEU A 37 -6.07 -4.24 2.01
N VAL A 38 -5.13 -3.92 1.13
CA VAL A 38 -4.10 -4.84 0.71
C VAL A 38 -2.83 -4.49 1.47
N LYS A 39 -2.25 -5.49 2.12
CA LYS A 39 -0.98 -5.36 2.82
C LYS A 39 0.16 -5.52 1.82
N ILE A 40 0.98 -4.48 1.67
CA ILE A 40 2.18 -4.51 0.83
C ILE A 40 3.43 -4.29 1.65
N GLU A 41 4.53 -4.90 1.23
CA GLU A 41 5.84 -4.66 1.80
C GLU A 41 6.56 -3.58 0.99
N ILE A 42 6.98 -2.50 1.64
CA ILE A 42 7.72 -1.40 1.02
C ILE A 42 9.15 -1.41 1.53
N PRO A 43 10.16 -1.15 0.67
CA PRO A 43 11.53 -0.97 1.12
C PRO A 43 11.63 0.17 2.15
N ARG A 44 12.26 -0.06 3.30
CA ARG A 44 12.40 0.96 4.36
C ARG A 44 13.04 2.25 3.86
N GLU A 45 13.99 2.15 2.94
CA GLU A 45 14.60 3.33 2.32
C GLU A 45 13.57 4.18 1.57
N LEU A 46 12.66 3.55 0.84
CA LEU A 46 11.55 4.22 0.15
C LEU A 46 10.51 4.75 1.15
N TYR A 47 10.23 4.00 2.22
CA TYR A 47 9.30 4.43 3.26
C TYR A 47 9.80 5.66 4.03
N ALA A 48 11.09 5.68 4.38
CA ALA A 48 11.69 6.73 5.21
C ALA A 48 12.17 7.95 4.42
N ASN A 49 12.72 7.75 3.20
CA ASN A 49 13.32 8.81 2.39
C ASN A 49 12.56 9.09 1.10
N GLY A 50 11.66 8.20 0.67
CA GLY A 50 10.88 8.38 -0.54
C GLY A 50 9.76 9.39 -0.38
N THR A 51 9.29 9.90 -1.52
CA THR A 51 8.12 10.78 -1.52
C THR A 51 6.83 9.99 -1.48
N VAL A 52 5.75 10.62 -0.99
CA VAL A 52 4.40 10.03 -1.00
C VAL A 52 3.97 9.61 -2.41
N GLN A 53 4.40 10.34 -3.43
CA GLN A 53 4.13 10.00 -4.84
C GLN A 53 4.79 8.67 -5.22
N GLN A 54 6.09 8.50 -4.94
CA GLN A 54 6.79 7.25 -5.21
C GLN A 54 6.20 6.07 -4.43
N LEU A 55 5.75 6.28 -3.18
CA LEU A 55 5.06 5.26 -2.40
C LEU A 55 3.75 4.83 -3.07
N ARG A 56 2.97 5.79 -3.61
CA ARG A 56 1.74 5.49 -4.35
C ARG A 56 2.01 4.76 -5.66
N GLU A 57 3.03 5.15 -6.41
CA GLU A 57 3.43 4.48 -7.65
C GLU A 57 3.88 3.04 -7.39
N TYR A 58 4.68 2.83 -6.34
CA TYR A 58 5.10 1.50 -5.91
C TYR A 58 3.91 0.65 -5.48
N ALA A 59 3.02 1.21 -4.66
CA ALA A 59 1.80 0.55 -4.22
C ALA A 59 0.88 0.19 -5.40
N ALA A 60 0.69 1.10 -6.36
CA ALA A 60 -0.09 0.86 -7.56
C ALA A 60 0.50 -0.32 -8.37
N THR A 61 1.82 -0.33 -8.59
CA THR A 61 2.50 -1.41 -9.30
C THR A 61 2.37 -2.75 -8.57
N CYS A 62 2.44 -2.73 -7.23
CA CYS A 62 2.28 -3.93 -6.41
C CYS A 62 0.83 -4.47 -6.49
N LEU A 63 -0.16 -3.57 -6.42
CA LEU A 63 -1.58 -3.90 -6.58
C LEU A 63 -1.88 -4.48 -7.96
N GLU A 64 -1.34 -3.88 -9.03
CA GLU A 64 -1.46 -4.38 -10.41
C GLU A 64 -0.83 -5.78 -10.55
N SER A 65 0.33 -6.00 -9.91
CA SER A 65 1.01 -7.29 -9.95
C SER A 65 0.25 -8.38 -9.17
N LEU A 66 -0.43 -8.02 -8.09
CA LEU A 66 -1.29 -8.93 -7.31
C LEU A 66 -2.56 -9.29 -8.08
N ASP A 67 -3.19 -8.31 -8.75
CA ASP A 67 -4.36 -8.50 -9.60
C ASP A 67 -4.03 -9.40 -10.80
N ASN A 68 -2.92 -9.12 -11.49
CA ASN A 68 -2.48 -9.85 -12.67
C ASN A 68 -1.80 -11.20 -12.36
N GLY A 69 -1.46 -11.46 -11.09
CA GLY A 69 -0.84 -12.70 -10.61
C GLY A 69 -1.83 -13.79 -10.20
N THR A 70 -3.13 -13.52 -10.30
CA THR A 70 -4.20 -14.49 -10.01
C THR A 70 -4.94 -14.85 -11.30
N ALA A 71 -4.31 -15.67 -12.15
CA ALA A 71 -4.94 -16.31 -13.30
C ALA A 71 -4.53 -17.78 -13.38
#